data_AF-A0A949RNV9-F1
#
_entry.id   AF-A0A949RNV9-F1
#
_cell.length_a   1.000
_cell.length_b   1.000
_cell.length_c   1.000
_cell.angle_alpha   90.00
_cell.angle_beta   90.00
_cell.angle_gamma   90.00
#
_symmetry.space_group_name_H-M   'P 1'
#
loop_
_entity.id
_entity.type
_entity.pdbx_description
1 polymer ?
#
loop_
_entity_poly.entity_id
_entity_poly.type
_entity_poly.pdbx_seq_one_letter_code
_entity_poly.pdbx_strand_id
1 'polypeptide(L)'
;MTKLECKEIFEQLSEYLDRQLPADLCDQIDAHIEACPPCVRFVESLRKTMELCKDLKEEEKPAPLPDQAISDLRLAYQKFSRERNAEKGVLKNGREA
;
A
#
# COMPACT_ATOMS: atom_id res chain seq x y z
N MET A 1 2.88 25.66 -23.81
CA MET A 1 3.14 24.24 -24.10
C MET A 1 4.49 23.87 -23.48
N THR A 2 4.46 23.52 -22.20
CA THR A 2 5.51 22.93 -21.36
C THR A 2 4.89 22.90 -19.94
N LYS A 3 5.04 21.89 -19.08
CA LYS A 3 6.31 21.29 -18.64
C LYS A 3 6.19 19.86 -18.07
N LEU A 4 5.01 19.25 -18.12
CA LEU A 4 4.78 17.87 -17.68
C LEU A 4 4.04 17.11 -18.76
N GLU A 5 4.61 16.01 -19.21
CA GLU A 5 3.97 15.03 -20.09
C GLU A 5 2.98 14.18 -19.29
N CYS A 6 1.96 13.62 -19.97
CA CYS A 6 0.97 12.77 -19.30
C CYS A 6 1.64 11.67 -18.46
N LYS A 7 2.71 11.06 -18.99
CA LYS A 7 3.46 10.00 -18.30
C LYS A 7 4.04 10.46 -16.95
N GLU A 8 4.59 11.67 -16.89
CA GLU A 8 5.18 12.22 -15.67
C GLU A 8 4.11 12.54 -14.63
N ILE A 9 2.90 12.91 -15.06
CA ILE A 9 1.73 13.03 -14.19
C ILE A 9 1.38 11.67 -13.59
N PHE A 10 1.30 10.61 -14.41
CA PHE A 10 0.98 9.26 -13.92
C PHE A 10 2.00 8.73 -12.91
N GLU A 11 3.28 9.02 -13.09
CA GLU A 11 4.35 8.63 -12.16
C GLU A 11 4.23 9.31 -10.79
N GLN A 12 3.60 10.48 -10.71
CA GLN A 12 3.44 11.28 -9.49
C GLN A 12 2.00 11.31 -8.97
N LEU A 13 1.08 10.57 -9.62
CA LEU A 13 -0.34 10.71 -9.39
C LEU A 13 -0.77 10.20 -8.01
N SER A 14 -0.10 9.16 -7.49
CA SER A 14 -0.42 8.60 -6.17
C SER A 14 -0.13 9.64 -5.07
N GLU A 15 1.05 10.24 -5.11
CA GLU A 15 1.52 11.26 -4.19
C GLU A 15 0.67 12.54 -4.31
N TYR A 16 0.24 12.89 -5.52
CA TYR A 16 -0.71 13.98 -5.76
C TYR A 16 -2.06 13.70 -5.07
N LEU A 17 -2.62 12.50 -5.24
CA LEU A 17 -3.90 12.11 -4.63
C LEU A 17 -3.83 12.07 -3.10
N ASP A 18 -2.69 11.64 -2.56
CA ASP A 18 -2.42 11.60 -1.12
C ASP A 18 -2.02 12.97 -0.53
N ARG A 19 -1.99 14.03 -1.36
CA ARG A 19 -1.60 15.41 -0.98
C ARG A 19 -0.18 15.49 -0.38
N GLN A 20 0.73 14.66 -0.87
CA GLN A 20 2.13 14.59 -0.43
C GLN A 20 3.10 15.37 -1.32
N LEU A 21 2.60 15.99 -2.40
CA LEU A 21 3.42 16.82 -3.28
C LEU A 21 3.50 18.28 -2.82
N PRO A 22 4.60 18.99 -3.12
CA PRO A 22 4.67 20.44 -3.03
C PRO A 22 3.54 21.14 -3.79
N ALA A 23 3.11 22.31 -3.29
CA ALA A 23 1.97 23.04 -3.86
C ALA A 23 2.21 23.48 -5.31
N ASP A 24 3.41 23.93 -5.63
CA ASP A 24 3.82 24.34 -6.98
C ASP A 24 3.76 23.19 -7.99
N LEU A 25 3.99 21.96 -7.54
CA LEU A 25 3.86 20.76 -8.37
C LEU A 25 2.41 20.33 -8.53
N CYS A 26 1.60 20.47 -7.46
CA CYS A 26 0.15 20.25 -7.55
C CYS A 26 -0.48 21.18 -8.59
N ASP A 27 -0.14 22.48 -8.57
CA ASP A 27 -0.65 23.46 -9.52
C ASP A 27 -0.28 23.12 -10.97
N GLN A 28 0.94 22.61 -11.20
CA GLN A 28 1.38 22.18 -12.53
C GLN A 28 0.62 20.93 -13.02
N ILE A 29 0.34 19.99 -12.11
CA ILE A 29 -0.46 18.79 -12.40
C ILE A 29 -1.91 19.18 -12.72
N ASP A 30 -2.51 20.06 -11.91
CA ASP A 30 -3.87 20.56 -12.11
C ASP A 30 -4.01 21.25 -13.48
N ALA A 31 -3.07 22.15 -13.81
CA ALA A 31 -3.04 22.83 -15.10
C ALA A 31 -2.93 21.85 -16.29
N HIS A 32 -2.14 20.77 -16.14
CA HIS A 32 -2.07 19.74 -17.18
C HIS A 32 -3.40 18.99 -17.32
N ILE A 33 -3.98 18.54 -16.21
CA ILE A 33 -5.24 17.78 -16.21
C ILE A 33 -6.32 18.60 -16.91
N GLU A 34 -6.49 19.88 -16.54
CA GLU A 34 -7.50 20.77 -17.13
C GLU A 34 -7.31 20.98 -18.63
N ALA A 35 -6.06 21.05 -19.11
CA ALA A 35 -5.74 21.28 -20.51
C ALA A 35 -5.67 19.99 -21.37
N CYS A 36 -5.72 18.80 -20.77
CA CYS A 36 -5.48 17.52 -21.44
C CYS A 36 -6.71 16.60 -21.36
N PRO A 37 -7.56 16.53 -22.42
CA PRO A 37 -8.79 15.73 -22.38
C PRO A 37 -8.60 14.25 -22.01
N PRO A 38 -7.53 13.54 -22.43
CA PRO A 38 -7.24 12.20 -21.93
C PRO A 38 -7.03 12.13 -20.41
N CYS A 39 -6.29 13.07 -19.83
CA CYS A 39 -6.04 13.13 -18.39
C CYS A 39 -7.32 13.47 -17.61
N VAL A 40 -8.16 14.39 -18.11
CA VAL A 40 -9.49 14.66 -17.52
C VAL A 40 -10.28 13.35 -17.37
N ARG A 41 -10.48 12.63 -18.48
CA ARG A 41 -11.27 11.38 -18.48
C ARG A 41 -10.68 10.33 -17.54
N PHE A 42 -9.36 10.21 -17.51
CA PHE A 42 -8.68 9.26 -16.63
C PHE A 42 -8.91 9.60 -15.16
N VAL A 43 -8.69 10.86 -14.77
CA VAL A 43 -8.83 11.31 -13.38
C VAL A 43 -10.29 11.21 -12.92
N GLU A 44 -11.26 11.51 -13.78
CA GLU A 44 -12.69 11.29 -13.48
C GLU A 44 -12.99 9.81 -13.20
N SER A 45 -12.50 8.90 -14.05
CA SER A 45 -12.66 7.45 -13.84
C SER A 45 -12.00 6.98 -12.55
N LEU A 46 -10.81 7.51 -12.24
CA LEU A 46 -10.09 7.16 -11.01
C LEU A 46 -10.83 7.67 -9.76
N ARG A 47 -11.33 8.92 -9.77
CA ARG A 47 -12.14 9.48 -8.68
C ARG A 47 -13.36 8.61 -8.39
N LYS A 48 -14.06 8.16 -9.44
CA LYS A 48 -15.19 7.23 -9.30
C LYS A 48 -14.78 5.89 -8.68
N THR A 49 -13.59 5.39 -9.03
CA THR A 49 -13.04 4.16 -8.42
C THR A 49 -12.76 4.38 -6.94
N MET A 50 -12.16 5.53 -6.56
CA MET A 50 -11.91 5.88 -5.16
C MET A 50 -13.20 6.02 -4.35
N GLU A 51 -14.26 6.61 -4.93
CA GLU A 51 -15.58 6.70 -4.31
C GLU A 51 -16.16 5.31 -4.05
N LEU A 52 -16.15 4.43 -5.06
CA LEU A 52 -16.60 3.04 -4.90
C LEU A 52 -15.80 2.30 -3.81
N CYS A 53 -14.50 2.53 -3.72
CA CYS A 53 -13.66 1.95 -2.67
C CYS A 53 -13.97 2.51 -1.27
N LYS A 54 -14.37 3.79 -1.16
CA LYS A 54 -14.80 4.39 0.12
C LYS A 54 -16.17 3.88 0.56
N ASP A 55 -17.05 3.58 -0.41
CA ASP A 55 -18.38 3.03 -0.16
C ASP A 55 -18.36 1.54 0.18
N LEU A 56 -17.24 0.84 -0.07
CA LEU A 56 -16.98 -0.44 0.58
C LEU A 56 -16.96 -0.16 2.08
N LYS A 57 -18.04 -0.55 2.76
CA LYS A 57 -18.10 -0.54 4.21
C LYS A 57 -16.81 -1.17 4.70
N GLU A 58 -16.09 -0.48 5.58
CA GLU A 58 -15.17 -1.17 6.48
C GLU A 58 -16.00 -2.29 7.08
N GLU A 59 -15.73 -3.53 6.68
CA GLU A 59 -16.30 -4.66 7.39
C GLU A 59 -15.97 -4.42 8.85
N GLU A 60 -17.03 -4.37 9.67
CA GLU A 60 -16.92 -4.04 11.07
C GLU A 60 -15.79 -4.89 11.63
N LYS A 61 -14.71 -4.22 12.08
CA LYS A 61 -13.48 -4.91 12.47
C LYS A 61 -13.87 -6.09 13.34
N PRO A 62 -13.49 -7.33 12.99
CA PRO A 62 -13.93 -8.48 13.74
C PRO A 62 -13.60 -8.26 15.21
N ALA A 63 -14.50 -8.68 16.09
CA ALA A 63 -14.33 -8.52 17.52
C ALA A 63 -12.91 -8.96 17.93
N PRO A 64 -12.25 -8.24 18.86
CA PRO A 64 -10.94 -8.64 19.32
C PRO A 64 -10.93 -10.11 19.72
N LEU A 65 -9.89 -10.84 19.31
CA LEU A 65 -9.72 -12.21 19.75
C LEU A 65 -9.66 -12.26 21.28
N PRO A 66 -10.23 -13.28 21.93
CA PRO A 66 -10.07 -13.47 23.37
C PRO A 66 -8.59 -13.55 23.75
N ASP A 67 -8.23 -12.99 24.91
CA ASP A 67 -6.84 -12.95 25.39
C ASP A 67 -6.19 -14.34 25.41
N GLN A 68 -6.97 -15.38 25.73
CA GLN A 68 -6.50 -16.76 25.71
C GLN A 68 -6.09 -17.22 24.31
N ALA A 69 -6.89 -16.92 23.29
CA ALA A 69 -6.57 -17.29 21.91
C ALA A 69 -5.30 -16.57 21.41
N ILE A 70 -5.11 -15.30 21.80
CA ILE A 70 -3.90 -14.54 21.51
C ILE A 70 -2.69 -15.18 22.20
N SER A 71 -2.83 -15.58 23.47
CA SER A 71 -1.78 -16.25 24.23
C SER A 71 -1.38 -17.59 23.62
N ASP A 72 -2.37 -18.43 23.28
CA ASP A 72 -2.15 -19.75 22.69
C ASP A 72 -1.47 -19.64 21.33
N LEU A 73 -1.93 -18.72 20.47
CA LEU A 73 -1.32 -18.45 19.18
C LEU A 73 0.14 -18.00 19.33
N ARG A 74 0.42 -17.13 20.31
CA ARG A 74 1.79 -16.66 20.59
C ARG A 74 2.70 -17.80 21.04
N LEU A 75 2.24 -18.66 21.95
CA LEU A 75 3.00 -19.81 22.43
C LEU A 75 3.28 -20.81 21.29
N ALA A 76 2.27 -21.12 20.49
CA ALA A 76 2.40 -21.99 19.33
C ALA A 76 3.42 -21.42 18.32
N TYR A 77 3.34 -20.13 18.02
CA TYR A 77 4.28 -19.46 17.12
C TYR A 77 5.71 -19.47 17.65
N GLN A 78 5.91 -19.19 18.94
CA GLN A 78 7.23 -19.23 19.56
C GLN A 78 7.84 -20.63 19.52
N LYS A 79 7.04 -21.66 19.82
CA LYS A 79 7.47 -23.06 19.73
C LYS A 79 7.90 -23.41 18.30
N PHE A 80 7.03 -23.17 17.32
CA PHE A 80 7.31 -23.42 15.91
C PHE A 80 8.56 -22.67 15.43
N SER A 81 8.73 -21.40 15.82
CA SER A 81 9.91 -20.63 15.44
C SER A 81 11.19 -21.16 16.08
N ARG A 82 11.15 -21.66 17.32
CA ARG A 82 12.31 -22.27 17.99
C ARG A 82 12.70 -23.57 17.33
N GLU A 83 11.74 -24.43 17.02
CA GLU A 83 11.95 -25.70 16.32
C GLU A 83 12.58 -25.45 14.94
N ARG A 84 11.98 -24.57 14.13
CA ARG A 84 12.53 -24.19 12.81
C ARG A 84 13.92 -23.56 12.88
N ASN A 85 14.20 -22.74 13.90
CA ASN A 85 15.51 -22.12 14.07
C ASN A 85 16.56 -23.14 14.58
N ALA A 86 16.16 -24.11 15.41
CA ALA A 86 17.03 -25.20 15.83
C ALA A 86 17.36 -26.12 14.65
N GLU A 87 16.38 -26.47 13.81
CA GLU A 87 16.59 -27.24 12.58
C GLU A 87 17.50 -26.51 11.59
N LYS A 88 17.33 -25.20 11.39
CA LYS A 88 18.24 -24.38 10.57
C LYS A 88 19.63 -24.21 11.20
N GLY A 89 19.73 -24.20 12.53
CA GLY A 89 21.01 -24.17 13.25
C GLY A 89 21.80 -25.47 13.10
N VAL A 90 21.11 -26.62 13.13
CA VAL A 90 21.70 -27.95 12.91
C VAL A 90 22.25 -28.08 11.48
N LEU A 91 21.54 -27.58 10.47
CA LEU A 91 22.01 -27.59 9.07
C LEU A 91 23.23 -26.68 8.82
N LYS A 92 23.42 -25.62 9.61
CA LYS A 92 24.59 -24.74 9.50
C LYS A 92 25.85 -25.30 10.18
N ASN A 93 25.69 -26.18 11.17
CA ASN A 93 26.81 -26.78 11.91
C ASN A 93 27.38 -28.06 11.27
N GLY A 94 26.91 -28.43 10.06
CA GLY A 94 27.28 -29.68 9.38
C GLY A 94 28.08 -29.50 8.08
N ARG A 95 28.84 -28.41 7.92
CA ARG A 95 29.65 -28.18 6.71
C ARG A 95 31.01 -27.56 6.98
N GLU A 96 31.73 -28.09 7.98
CA GLU A 96 33.18 -27.95 8.10
C GLU A 96 33.77 -29.29 8.55
N ALA A 97 34.10 -30.14 7.56
CA ALA A 97 35.00 -31.27 7.68
C ALA A 97 35.65 -31.51 6.31
#